data_AF-A0A2D4FL12-F1
#
_entry.id   AF-A0A2D4FL12-F1
#
_cell.length_a   1.000
_cell.length_b   1.000
_cell.length_c   1.000
_cell.angle_alpha   90.00
_cell.angle_beta   90.00
_cell.angle_gamma   90.00
#
_symmetry.space_group_name_H-M   'P 1'
#
loop_
_entity.id
_entity.type
_entity.pdbx_description
1 polymer ?
#
loop_
_entity_poly.entity_id
_entity_poly.type
_entity_poly.pdbx_seq_one_letter_code
_entity_poly.pdbx_strand_id
1 'polypeptide(L)'
;TRSLPCQVYVNQGENLKAEQWPQKLIMQLIPQQLLTTLGHLFRNSRMVQFHFTNKDLESLKGLYRIMGNGFAGCVHFPHTTPCEVRVLMLLYSSKKKIFMGLIPYDQSGFVNGIRQVITNHKQVQQQKMGGSQPMGSTPNTQPFLAKQPGTLPVTPGVQQQ
;
A
#
# COMPACT_ATOMS: atom_id res chain seq x y z
N THR A 1 17.50 -2.22 2.36
CA THR A 1 16.79 -1.28 1.47
C THR A 1 17.78 -0.71 0.48
N ARG A 2 17.50 -0.75 -0.83
CA ARG A 2 18.39 -0.10 -1.83
C ARG A 2 18.06 1.39 -1.91
N SER A 3 19.06 2.23 -2.11
CA SER A 3 18.91 3.69 -2.23
C SER A 3 19.50 4.16 -3.56
N LEU A 4 18.79 5.03 -4.27
CA LEU A 4 19.26 5.60 -5.52
C LEU A 4 19.38 7.13 -5.37
N PRO A 5 20.53 7.72 -5.72
CA PRO A 5 20.66 9.17 -5.76
C PRO A 5 19.79 9.71 -6.90
N CYS A 6 19.00 10.74 -6.63
CA CYS A 6 18.15 11.39 -7.61
C CYS A 6 18.23 12.91 -7.52
N GLN A 7 17.95 13.56 -8.65
CA GLN A 7 17.76 14.99 -8.77
C GLN A 7 16.32 15.25 -9.18
N VAL A 8 15.71 16.28 -8.61
CA VAL A 8 14.33 16.67 -8.88
C VAL A 8 14.36 17.94 -9.71
N TYR A 9 13.72 17.89 -10.88
CA TYR A 9 13.53 19.04 -11.75
C TYR A 9 12.09 19.50 -11.68
N VAL A 10 11.92 20.78 -11.36
CA VAL A 10 10.62 21.44 -11.29
C VAL A 10 10.41 22.20 -12.60
N ASN A 11 9.22 22.08 -13.18
CA ASN A 11 8.89 22.81 -14.40
C ASN A 11 8.83 24.32 -14.12
N GLN A 12 9.27 25.13 -15.09
CA GLN A 12 9.21 26.59 -15.00
C GLN A 12 7.74 27.04 -14.82
N GLY A 13 7.45 27.75 -13.73
CA GLY A 13 6.11 28.23 -13.38
C GLY A 13 5.45 27.50 -12.19
N GLU A 14 5.99 26.36 -11.76
CA GLU A 14 5.53 25.67 -10.55
C GLU A 14 6.18 26.30 -9.30
N ASN A 15 5.37 26.81 -8.37
CA ASN A 15 5.86 27.32 -7.09
C ASN A 15 6.15 26.15 -6.13
N LEU A 16 7.25 25.43 -6.38
CA LEU A 16 7.65 24.27 -5.58
C LEU A 16 9.10 24.42 -5.09
N LYS A 17 9.26 24.53 -3.77
CA LYS A 17 10.55 24.63 -3.08
C LYS A 17 11.18 23.26 -2.87
N ALA A 18 11.61 22.61 -3.95
CA ALA A 18 12.23 21.28 -3.90
C ALA A 18 13.54 21.23 -3.09
N GLU A 19 14.23 22.37 -2.97
CA GLU A 19 15.43 22.55 -2.14
C GLU A 19 15.20 22.33 -0.64
N GLN A 20 13.96 22.46 -0.17
CA GLN A 20 13.57 22.25 1.23
C GLN A 20 13.21 20.78 1.53
N TRP A 21 13.29 19.91 0.53
CA TRP A 21 12.94 18.51 0.71
C TRP A 21 14.02 17.76 1.50
N PRO A 22 13.64 16.71 2.25
CA PRO A 22 14.60 15.87 2.95
C PRO A 22 15.60 15.24 1.98
N GLN A 23 16.86 15.13 2.42
CA GLN A 23 17.94 14.47 1.67
C GLN A 23 17.66 12.98 1.40
N LYS A 24 16.77 12.36 2.19
CA LYS A 24 16.38 10.97 2.04
C LYS A 24 14.87 10.84 2.05
N LEU A 25 14.34 10.34 0.94
CA LEU A 25 12.93 10.02 0.77
C LEU A 25 12.75 8.50 0.82
N ILE A 26 11.64 8.07 1.43
CA ILE A 26 11.28 6.65 1.48
C ILE A 26 10.15 6.40 0.50
N MET A 27 10.39 5.47 -0.42
CA MET A 27 9.45 5.07 -1.45
C MET A 27 8.88 3.69 -1.12
N GLN A 28 7.56 3.57 -1.21
CA GLN A 28 6.80 2.34 -1.11
C GLN A 28 6.22 1.97 -2.47
N LEU A 29 6.46 0.74 -2.92
CA LEU A 29 5.94 0.26 -4.20
C LEU A 29 4.47 -0.14 -4.06
N ILE A 30 3.64 0.35 -4.97
CA ILE A 30 2.21 0.06 -5.04
C ILE A 30 1.87 -0.42 -6.45
N PRO A 31 1.17 -1.56 -6.61
CA PRO A 31 0.69 -1.99 -7.92
C PRO A 31 -0.21 -0.94 -8.57
N GLN A 32 0.05 -0.56 -9.81
CA GLN A 32 -0.71 0.46 -10.54
C GLN A 32 -2.19 0.06 -10.73
N GLN A 33 -2.49 -1.24 -10.74
CA GLN A 33 -3.87 -1.74 -10.81
C GLN A 33 -4.73 -1.23 -9.65
N LEU A 34 -4.15 -1.07 -8.46
CA LEU A 34 -4.85 -0.52 -7.29
C LEU A 34 -5.10 0.99 -7.41
N LEU A 35 -4.30 1.68 -8.23
CA LEU A 35 -4.35 3.12 -8.42
C LEU A 35 -5.38 3.56 -9.44
N THR A 36 -5.98 2.63 -10.19
CA THR A 36 -6.98 2.91 -11.23
C THR A 36 -8.18 3.71 -10.70
N THR A 37 -8.64 3.38 -9.49
CA THR A 37 -9.74 4.07 -8.80
C THR A 37 -9.37 5.50 -8.36
N LEU A 38 -8.08 5.78 -8.19
CA LEU A 38 -7.54 7.08 -7.78
C LEU A 38 -7.16 7.98 -8.98
N GLY A 39 -7.60 7.62 -10.20
CA GLY A 39 -7.28 8.33 -11.45
C GLY A 39 -7.51 9.84 -11.41
N HIS A 40 -8.56 10.29 -10.72
CA HIS A 40 -8.90 11.71 -10.59
C HIS A 40 -7.83 12.50 -9.82
N LEU A 41 -7.23 11.91 -8.77
CA LEU A 41 -6.20 12.56 -7.97
C LEU A 41 -4.90 12.75 -8.75
N PHE A 42 -4.56 11.80 -9.63
CA PHE A 42 -3.39 11.92 -10.50
C PHE A 42 -3.52 13.02 -11.56
N ARG A 43 -4.74 13.30 -12.02
CA ARG A 43 -5.00 14.40 -12.96
C ARG A 43 -4.92 15.75 -12.26
N ASN A 44 -5.39 15.82 -11.01
CA ASN A 44 -5.29 17.01 -10.18
C ASN A 44 -3.98 17.02 -9.37
N SER A 45 -2.85 16.95 -10.08
CA SER A 45 -1.50 16.91 -9.50
C SER A 45 -0.57 17.85 -10.25
N ARG A 46 0.37 18.46 -9.54
CA ARG A 46 1.54 19.10 -10.16
C ARG A 46 2.58 18.04 -10.54
N MET A 47 3.32 18.30 -11.61
CA MET A 47 4.29 17.35 -12.16
C MET A 47 5.72 17.86 -11.97
N VAL A 48 6.59 16.97 -11.51
CA VAL A 48 8.03 17.15 -11.44
C VAL A 48 8.72 15.99 -12.15
N GLN A 49 9.97 16.17 -12.54
CA GLN A 49 10.77 15.12 -13.15
C GLN A 49 11.86 14.63 -12.19
N PHE A 50 12.03 13.33 -12.12
CA PHE A 50 13.11 12.70 -11.35
C PHE A 50 14.18 12.18 -12.30
N HIS A 51 15.42 12.56 -12.04
CA HIS A 51 16.59 12.04 -12.72
C HIS A 51 17.43 11.24 -11.74
N PHE A 52 17.50 9.93 -11.95
CA PHE A 52 18.35 9.06 -11.15
C PHE A 52 19.75 9.01 -11.75
N THR A 53 20.77 9.17 -10.89
CA THR A 53 22.17 9.14 -11.34
C THR A 53 22.61 7.71 -11.69
N ASN A 54 23.55 7.58 -12.62
CA ASN A 54 24.13 6.29 -13.02
C ASN A 54 25.16 5.71 -12.02
N LYS A 55 25.21 6.23 -10.78
CA LYS A 55 26.16 5.75 -9.75
C LYS A 55 25.91 4.29 -9.35
N ASP A 56 24.67 3.82 -9.43
CA ASP A 56 24.29 2.44 -9.18
C ASP A 56 23.33 1.95 -10.28
N LEU A 57 23.93 1.49 -11.38
CA LEU A 57 23.23 1.01 -12.57
C LEU A 57 22.39 -0.26 -12.30
N GLU A 58 22.81 -1.14 -11.40
CA GLU A 58 22.07 -2.36 -11.10
C GLU A 58 20.77 -2.04 -10.38
N SER A 59 20.83 -1.20 -9.35
CA SER A 59 19.65 -0.76 -8.62
C SER A 59 18.71 0.05 -9.52
N LEU A 60 19.27 0.89 -10.40
CA LEU A 60 18.47 1.67 -11.35
C LEU A 60 17.77 0.78 -12.39
N LYS A 61 18.45 -0.24 -12.93
CA LYS A 61 17.84 -1.27 -13.79
C LYS A 61 16.72 -2.02 -13.05
N GLY A 62 16.93 -2.34 -11.78
CA GLY A 62 15.90 -2.91 -10.92
C GLY A 62 14.66 -2.02 -10.83
N LEU A 63 14.85 -0.72 -10.61
CA LEU A 63 13.76 0.26 -10.56
C LEU A 63 12.99 0.34 -11.88
N TYR A 64 13.70 0.40 -13.02
CA TYR A 64 13.09 0.37 -14.35
C TYR A 64 12.24 -0.89 -14.57
N ARG A 65 12.76 -2.06 -14.17
CA ARG A 65 12.05 -3.33 -14.30
C ARG A 65 10.78 -3.36 -13.45
N ILE A 66 10.88 -2.95 -12.18
CA ILE A 66 9.75 -2.95 -11.25
C ILE A 66 8.65 -2.00 -11.74
N MET A 67 9.01 -0.76 -12.06
CA MET A 67 8.02 0.23 -12.50
C MET A 67 7.49 -0.06 -13.91
N GLY A 68 8.32 -0.65 -14.79
CA GLY A 68 7.90 -1.16 -16.10
C GLY A 68 6.92 -2.32 -16.00
N ASN A 69 6.99 -3.13 -14.93
CA ASN A 69 6.07 -4.23 -14.65
C ASN A 69 4.75 -3.78 -13.97
N GLY A 70 4.41 -2.49 -14.05
CA GLY A 70 3.13 -1.99 -13.55
C GLY A 70 3.11 -1.68 -12.06
N PHE A 71 4.25 -1.35 -11.45
CA PHE A 71 4.31 -0.74 -10.12
C PHE A 71 4.52 0.78 -10.21
N ALA A 72 4.05 1.48 -9.20
CA ALA A 72 4.30 2.90 -8.96
C ALA A 72 4.96 3.09 -7.59
N GLY A 73 5.69 4.18 -7.41
CA GLY A 73 6.35 4.50 -6.15
C GLY A 73 5.60 5.57 -5.37
N CYS A 74 4.99 5.22 -4.25
CA CYS A 74 4.43 6.21 -3.33
C CYS A 74 5.51 6.68 -2.35
N VAL A 75 5.78 7.97 -2.34
CA VAL A 75 6.80 8.59 -1.49
C VAL A 75 6.09 9.39 -0.41
N HIS A 76 6.36 9.02 0.85
CA HIS A 76 5.85 9.75 2.00
C HIS A 76 6.92 10.71 2.52
N PHE A 77 6.54 11.97 2.63
CA PHE A 77 7.41 13.00 3.19
C PHE A 77 7.17 13.08 4.69
N PRO A 78 8.23 13.22 5.49
CA PRO A 78 8.10 13.52 6.91
C PRO A 78 7.40 14.89 7.07
N HIS A 79 6.59 15.02 8.13
CA HIS A 79 5.91 16.28 8.47
C HIS A 79 6.88 17.28 9.12
N THR A 80 7.99 17.58 8.44
CA THR A 80 8.99 18.54 8.90
C THR A 80 8.79 19.85 8.17
N THR A 81 8.43 20.91 8.89
CA THR A 81 8.49 22.29 8.36
C THR A 81 9.94 22.63 7.99
N PRO A 82 10.20 23.26 6.83
CA PRO A 82 9.25 23.94 5.93
C PRO A 82 8.73 23.09 4.74
N CYS A 83 8.82 21.76 4.78
CA CYS A 83 8.37 20.92 3.67
C CYS A 83 6.82 20.91 3.54
N GLU A 84 6.30 21.50 2.47
CA GLU A 84 4.86 21.58 2.18
C GLU A 84 4.30 20.31 1.53
N VAL A 85 5.18 19.43 1.03
CA VAL A 85 4.80 18.15 0.42
C VAL A 85 4.72 17.09 1.50
N ARG A 86 3.63 16.33 1.50
CA ARG A 86 3.37 15.16 2.35
C ARG A 86 3.42 13.87 1.56
N VAL A 87 3.01 13.90 0.28
CA VAL A 87 2.99 12.71 -0.58
C VAL A 87 3.33 13.02 -2.03
N LEU A 88 4.02 12.10 -2.69
CA LEU A 88 4.33 12.13 -4.12
C LEU A 88 4.17 10.73 -4.71
N MET A 89 3.64 10.64 -5.94
CA MET A 89 3.64 9.40 -6.70
C MET A 89 4.67 9.45 -7.81
N LEU A 90 5.65 8.56 -7.76
CA LEU A 90 6.67 8.35 -8.77
C LEU A 90 6.19 7.32 -9.80
N LEU A 91 6.16 7.71 -11.06
CA LEU A 91 5.78 6.90 -12.20
C LEU A 91 6.92 6.84 -13.21
N TYR A 92 7.05 5.71 -13.90
CA TYR A 92 8.02 5.56 -14.99
C TYR A 92 7.30 5.53 -16.34
N SER A 93 7.75 6.36 -17.28
CA SER A 93 7.33 6.29 -18.68
C SER A 93 8.36 5.51 -19.48
N SER A 94 8.03 4.30 -19.91
CA SER A 94 8.89 3.50 -20.80
C SER A 94 9.09 4.17 -22.17
N LYS A 95 8.04 4.83 -22.70
CA LYS A 95 8.08 5.53 -23.98
C LYS A 95 9.08 6.68 -24.00
N LYS A 96 9.07 7.51 -22.95
CA LYS A 96 9.97 8.67 -22.83
C LYS A 96 11.26 8.36 -22.06
N LYS A 97 11.36 7.19 -21.43
CA LYS A 97 12.43 6.80 -20.49
C LYS A 97 12.67 7.84 -19.39
N ILE A 98 11.59 8.40 -18.85
CA ILE A 98 11.63 9.40 -17.79
C ILE A 98 10.88 8.92 -16.55
N PHE A 99 11.34 9.36 -15.37
CA PHE A 99 10.58 9.25 -14.14
C PHE A 99 9.85 10.56 -13.87
N MET A 100 8.54 10.45 -13.65
CA MET A 100 7.64 11.57 -13.39
C MET A 100 7.14 11.46 -11.95
N GLY A 101 7.30 12.52 -11.18
CA GLY A 101 6.69 12.67 -9.87
C GLY A 101 5.41 13.48 -9.98
N LEU A 102 4.32 12.94 -9.47
CA LEU A 102 3.04 13.63 -9.34
C LEU A 102 2.82 13.99 -7.88
N ILE A 103 2.61 15.27 -7.60
CA ILE A 103 2.25 15.74 -6.25
C ILE A 103 0.77 16.15 -6.31
N PRO A 104 -0.14 15.37 -5.72
CA PRO A 104 -1.56 15.70 -5.72
C PRO A 104 -1.81 17.00 -4.95
N TYR A 105 -2.75 17.82 -5.44
CA TYR A 105 -3.18 19.00 -4.69
C TYR A 105 -3.96 18.59 -3.43
N ASP A 106 -4.84 17.59 -3.55
CA ASP A 106 -5.48 16.94 -2.41
C ASP A 106 -4.61 15.81 -1.86
N GLN A 107 -3.59 16.19 -1.09
CA GLN A 107 -2.65 15.24 -0.48
C GLN A 107 -3.33 14.34 0.56
N SER A 108 -4.32 14.86 1.30
CA SER A 108 -5.09 14.12 2.31
C SER A 108 -5.92 13.00 1.69
N GLY A 109 -6.74 13.34 0.69
CA GLY A 109 -7.57 12.36 -0.02
C GLY A 109 -6.72 11.30 -0.70
N PHE A 110 -5.56 11.69 -1.23
CA PHE A 110 -4.61 10.74 -1.81
C PHE A 110 -4.06 9.73 -0.81
N VAL A 111 -3.55 10.18 0.34
CA VAL A 111 -3.03 9.27 1.37
C VAL A 111 -4.13 8.32 1.88
N ASN A 112 -5.35 8.83 2.06
CA ASN A 112 -6.49 8.02 2.50
C ASN A 112 -6.91 6.99 1.43
N GLY A 113 -6.99 7.41 0.16
CA GLY A 113 -7.32 6.54 -0.96
C GLY A 113 -6.30 5.42 -1.13
N ILE A 114 -5.00 5.74 -1.08
CA ILE A 114 -3.92 4.75 -1.12
C ILE A 114 -4.03 3.75 0.03
N ARG A 115 -4.24 4.24 1.26
CA ARG A 115 -4.40 3.38 2.44
C ARG A 115 -5.58 2.42 2.27
N GLN A 116 -6.69 2.90 1.72
CA GLN A 116 -7.89 2.11 1.50
C GLN A 116 -7.67 1.01 0.45
N VAL A 117 -7.10 1.34 -0.72
CA VAL A 117 -6.88 0.33 -1.77
C VAL A 117 -5.89 -0.76 -1.37
N ILE A 118 -4.85 -0.40 -0.60
CA ILE A 118 -3.88 -1.37 -0.06
C ILE A 118 -4.58 -2.30 0.96
N THR A 119 -5.37 -1.74 1.87
CA THR A 119 -6.10 -2.52 2.90
C THR A 119 -7.11 -3.46 2.26
N ASN A 120 -7.91 -2.95 1.31
CA ASN A 120 -8.92 -3.75 0.61
C ASN A 120 -8.29 -4.90 -0.16
N HIS A 121 -7.20 -4.65 -0.88
CA HIS A 121 -6.50 -5.72 -1.61
C HIS A 121 -5.96 -6.81 -0.67
N LYS A 122 -5.39 -6.42 0.47
CA LYS A 122 -4.94 -7.39 1.49
C LYS A 122 -6.09 -8.23 2.04
N GLN A 123 -7.24 -7.63 2.35
CA GLN A 123 -8.41 -8.37 2.85
C GLN A 123 -8.96 -9.36 1.82
N VAL A 124 -9.13 -8.94 0.57
CA VAL A 124 -9.64 -9.81 -0.51
C VAL A 124 -8.70 -10.99 -0.78
N GLN A 125 -7.38 -10.76 -0.69
CA GLN A 125 -6.39 -11.82 -0.88
C GLN A 125 -6.39 -12.82 0.29
N GLN A 126 -6.66 -12.37 1.51
CA GLN A 126 -6.77 -13.23 2.69
C GLN A 126 -8.05 -14.09 2.66
N GLN A 127 -9.16 -13.56 2.14
CA GLN A 127 -10.42 -14.29 2.03
C GLN A 127 -10.38 -15.40 0.96
N LYS A 128 -9.57 -15.25 -0.11
CA LYS A 128 -9.35 -16.31 -1.11
C LYS A 128 -8.45 -17.45 -0.62
N MET A 129 -7.62 -17.23 0.40
CA MET A 129 -6.71 -18.25 0.95
C MET A 129 -7.31 -19.03 2.12
N GLY A 130 -8.47 -18.62 2.65
CA GLY A 130 -9.24 -19.35 3.67
C GLY A 130 -10.28 -20.33 3.10
N GLY A 131 -10.34 -20.52 1.78
CA GLY A 131 -11.38 -21.29 1.08
C GLY A 131 -11.03 -22.73 0.77
N SER A 132 -10.12 -23.37 1.50
CA SER A 132 -9.84 -24.81 1.37
C SER A 132 -10.08 -25.53 2.69
N GLN A 133 -11.33 -25.94 2.92
CA GLN A 133 -11.57 -27.24 3.56
C GLN A 133 -12.46 -28.11 2.64
N PRO A 134 -12.15 -29.41 2.53
CA PRO A 134 -12.59 -30.25 1.43
C PRO A 134 -13.93 -30.95 1.71
N MET A 135 -14.52 -31.37 0.59
CA MET A 135 -15.64 -32.27 0.42
C MET A 135 -15.47 -33.60 1.18
N GLY A 136 -16.54 -34.09 1.82
CA GLY A 136 -16.82 -35.53 1.94
C GLY A 136 -16.81 -36.16 3.35
N SER A 137 -17.99 -36.45 3.90
CA SER A 137 -18.32 -37.79 4.43
C SER A 137 -19.83 -37.97 4.59
N THR A 138 -20.24 -39.21 4.37
CA THR A 138 -21.55 -39.78 4.03
C THR A 138 -22.64 -39.68 5.11
N PRO A 139 -23.94 -39.82 4.73
CA PRO A 139 -25.02 -40.07 5.68
C PRO A 139 -25.00 -41.55 6.09
N ASN A 140 -24.95 -41.86 7.39
CA ASN A 140 -25.27 -43.20 7.84
C ASN A 140 -26.09 -43.18 9.14
N THR A 141 -27.31 -43.68 8.99
CA THR A 141 -28.28 -44.05 10.01
C THR A 141 -27.74 -45.18 10.90
N GLN A 142 -27.83 -45.03 12.23
CA GLN A 142 -28.59 -45.95 13.10
C GLN A 142 -28.66 -45.46 14.58
N PRO A 143 -29.73 -45.80 15.32
CA PRO A 143 -29.96 -45.36 16.70
C PRO A 143 -29.51 -46.42 17.71
N PHE A 144 -28.90 -46.01 18.82
CA PHE A 144 -28.77 -46.92 19.98
C PHE A 144 -29.06 -46.18 21.29
N LEU A 145 -29.99 -46.78 22.02
CA LEU A 145 -30.59 -46.34 23.27
C LEU A 145 -29.60 -46.38 24.46
N ALA A 146 -29.76 -45.35 25.31
CA ALA A 146 -29.86 -45.40 26.78
C ALA A 146 -28.86 -46.19 27.63
N LYS A 147 -28.17 -45.45 28.52
CA LYS A 147 -28.17 -45.74 29.97
C LYS A 147 -27.64 -44.55 30.81
N GLN A 148 -28.51 -43.96 31.62
CA GLN A 148 -28.20 -43.26 32.88
C GLN A 148 -27.75 -44.29 33.96
N PRO A 149 -27.36 -43.95 35.23
CA PRO A 149 -27.37 -42.67 35.96
C PRO A 149 -26.09 -42.36 36.78
N GLY A 150 -25.94 -41.15 37.34
CA GLY A 150 -24.92 -40.91 38.38
C GLY A 150 -24.73 -39.47 38.87
N THR A 151 -25.37 -39.17 40.01
CA THR A 151 -24.95 -38.26 41.10
C THR A 151 -24.81 -36.75 40.86
N LEU A 152 -25.91 -36.05 41.21
CA LEU A 152 -26.11 -34.86 42.07
C LEU A 152 -25.20 -33.60 42.02
N PRO A 153 -25.80 -32.39 42.21
CA PRO A 153 -25.15 -31.08 42.13
C PRO A 153 -24.71 -30.53 43.51
N VAL A 154 -23.71 -29.64 43.55
CA VAL A 154 -23.45 -28.77 44.72
C VAL A 154 -23.15 -27.31 44.35
N THR A 155 -24.16 -26.48 44.64
CA THR A 155 -24.19 -25.09 45.17
C THR A 155 -23.44 -23.92 44.49
N PRO A 156 -24.15 -22.81 44.20
CA PRO A 156 -23.57 -21.48 44.00
C PRO A 156 -23.37 -20.74 45.34
N GLY A 157 -22.18 -20.19 45.55
CA GLY A 157 -21.87 -19.32 46.68
C GLY A 157 -22.40 -17.90 46.44
N VAL A 158 -23.39 -17.51 47.24
CA VAL A 158 -23.82 -16.13 47.47
C VAL A 158 -23.08 -15.64 48.70
N GLN A 159 -22.39 -14.51 48.64
CA GLN A 159 -22.32 -13.64 49.81
C GLN A 159 -22.17 -12.17 49.41
N GLN A 160 -23.00 -11.40 50.08
CA GLN A 160 -23.30 -10.00 49.93
C GLN A 160 -22.74 -9.31 51.17
N GLN A 161 -22.11 -8.16 50.97
CA GLN A 161 -22.07 -6.95 51.80
C GLN A 161 -20.69 -6.29 51.78
#